data_AF-A0A8W8IMZ7-F1
#
_entry.id   AF-A0A8W8IMZ7-F1
#
_cell.length_a   1.000
_cell.length_b   1.000
_cell.length_c   1.000
_cell.angle_alpha   90.00
_cell.angle_beta   90.00
_cell.angle_gamma   90.00
#
_symmetry.space_group_name_H-M   'P 1'
#
loop_
_entity.id
_entity.type
_entity.pdbx_description
1 polymer ?
#
loop_
_entity_poly.entity_id
_entity_poly.type
_entity_poly.pdbx_seq_one_letter_code
_entity_poly.pdbx_strand_id
1 'polypeptide(L)'
;KVTGNLIETSTTKDYSNLLFTQTQGDVVSYIIQLPNPGFYKLQIYALPVSDDSKTLPGVFNYLINCTRAPKPVQPFPKQYAQWKEGCYLYEPLTIPNADGTVNFKAVVPKGKQVAVTVNDTWTQLKNAGSDVWEGAVKIVKNSRVTLNVNYGGDESKYSTLLEYNL
;
A
#
# COMPACT_ATOMS: atom_id res chain seq x y z
N LYS A 1 3.43 -2.59 15.09
CA LYS A 1 2.25 -3.05 14.32
C LYS A 1 1.21 -1.93 14.25
N VAL A 2 0.70 -1.62 13.07
CA VAL A 2 -0.31 -0.57 12.86
C VAL A 2 -1.34 -1.03 11.84
N THR A 3 -2.58 -0.59 12.00
CA THR A 3 -3.64 -0.71 10.99
C THR A 3 -4.61 0.46 11.11
N GLY A 4 -5.42 0.67 10.09
CA GLY A 4 -6.49 1.66 10.14
C GLY A 4 -7.72 1.22 9.37
N ASN A 5 -8.86 1.78 9.75
CA ASN A 5 -10.13 1.62 9.05
C ASN A 5 -10.64 2.99 8.61
N LEU A 6 -11.23 3.05 7.43
CA LEU A 6 -11.90 4.25 6.92
C LEU A 6 -13.37 3.92 6.66
N ILE A 7 -14.28 4.57 7.38
CA ILE A 7 -15.71 4.21 7.38
C ILE A 7 -16.54 5.47 7.15
N GLU A 8 -17.46 5.44 6.18
CA GLU A 8 -18.45 6.51 5.99
C GLU A 8 -19.51 6.44 7.10
N THR A 9 -19.78 7.57 7.76
CA THR A 9 -20.60 7.55 8.99
C THR A 9 -22.08 7.29 8.71
N SER A 10 -22.60 7.78 7.58
CA SER A 10 -24.02 7.70 7.22
C SER A 10 -24.44 6.30 6.77
N THR A 11 -23.55 5.59 6.06
CA THR A 11 -23.83 4.29 5.46
C THR A 11 -23.14 3.14 6.19
N THR A 12 -22.20 3.44 7.09
CA THR A 12 -21.27 2.48 7.71
C THR A 12 -20.41 1.71 6.72
N LYS A 13 -20.34 2.16 5.47
CA LYS A 13 -19.58 1.49 4.42
C LYS A 13 -18.08 1.61 4.69
N ASP A 14 -17.40 0.47 4.60
CA ASP A 14 -15.95 0.38 4.68
C ASP A 14 -15.30 0.83 3.36
N TYR A 15 -14.26 1.64 3.50
CA TYR A 15 -13.43 2.17 2.43
C TYR A 15 -11.95 1.88 2.70
N SER A 16 -11.63 0.73 3.29
CA SER A 16 -10.25 0.36 3.61
C SER A 16 -9.36 0.21 2.36
N ASN A 17 -9.94 0.00 1.18
CA ASN A 17 -9.22 0.06 -0.11
C ASN A 17 -8.85 1.49 -0.56
N LEU A 18 -9.37 2.51 0.12
CA LEU A 18 -9.04 3.92 -0.06
C LEU A 18 -8.20 4.46 1.10
N LEU A 19 -7.60 3.57 1.88
CA LEU A 19 -6.63 3.87 2.91
C LEU A 19 -5.32 3.14 2.64
N PHE A 20 -4.22 3.88 2.56
CA PHE A 20 -2.87 3.34 2.41
C PHE A 20 -2.02 3.72 3.62
N THR A 21 -1.26 2.76 4.14
CA THR A 21 -0.38 2.92 5.31
C THR A 21 1.05 2.66 4.90
N GLN A 22 1.94 3.57 5.26
CA GLN A 22 3.38 3.42 5.00
C GLN A 22 4.20 4.03 6.13
N THR A 23 5.44 3.58 6.26
CA THR A 23 6.33 3.98 7.35
C THR A 23 7.64 4.52 6.80
N GLN A 24 8.06 5.69 7.28
CA GLN A 24 9.35 6.28 6.95
C GLN A 24 10.02 6.73 8.25
N GLY A 25 11.13 6.07 8.62
CA GLY A 25 11.78 6.30 9.91
C GLY A 25 10.82 5.98 11.07
N ASP A 26 10.60 6.97 11.93
CA ASP A 26 9.71 6.94 13.09
C ASP A 26 8.28 7.44 12.78
N VAL A 27 8.01 7.82 11.52
CA VAL A 27 6.71 8.35 11.10
C VAL A 27 5.89 7.27 10.39
N VAL A 28 4.67 7.04 10.88
CA VAL A 28 3.63 6.27 10.18
C VAL A 28 2.68 7.24 9.50
N SER A 29 2.52 7.10 8.19
CA SER A 29 1.63 7.92 7.37
C SER A 29 0.42 7.11 6.92
N TYR A 30 -0.77 7.72 7.03
CA TYR A 30 -2.03 7.22 6.51
C TYR A 30 -2.48 8.13 5.38
N ILE A 31 -2.51 7.62 4.16
CA ILE A 31 -3.01 8.33 2.98
C ILE A 31 -4.44 7.85 2.72
N ILE A 32 -5.37 8.79 2.63
CA ILE A 32 -6.79 8.49 2.41
C ILE A 32 -7.30 9.16 1.14
N GLN A 33 -8.23 8.49 0.45
CA GLN A 33 -9.08 9.09 -0.58
C GLN A 33 -10.54 8.98 -0.16
N LEU A 34 -11.29 10.08 -0.28
CA LEU A 34 -12.70 10.14 0.11
C LEU A 34 -13.56 10.23 -1.16
N PRO A 35 -14.43 9.24 -1.44
CA PRO A 35 -15.09 9.13 -2.75
C PRO A 35 -16.29 10.06 -2.91
N ASN A 36 -16.90 10.50 -1.81
CA ASN A 36 -18.05 11.40 -1.83
C ASN A 36 -17.95 12.43 -0.70
N PRO A 37 -18.62 13.58 -0.83
CA PRO A 37 -18.85 14.47 0.31
C PRO A 37 -19.63 13.76 1.42
N GLY A 38 -19.27 14.02 2.66
CA GLY A 38 -19.84 13.34 3.82
C GLY A 38 -18.88 13.29 5.00
N PHE A 39 -19.32 12.64 6.07
CA PHE A 39 -18.49 12.43 7.25
C PHE A 39 -17.89 11.03 7.24
N TYR A 40 -16.61 10.95 7.57
CA TYR A 40 -15.85 9.70 7.61
C TYR A 40 -15.18 9.55 8.97
N LYS A 41 -15.14 8.32 9.48
CA LYS A 41 -14.33 7.93 10.64
C LYS A 41 -13.05 7.30 10.13
N LEU A 42 -11.91 7.89 10.46
CA LEU A 42 -10.61 7.23 10.36
C LEU A 42 -10.23 6.73 11.75
N GLN A 43 -10.19 5.41 11.90
CA GLN A 43 -9.84 4.74 13.15
C GLN A 43 -8.46 4.13 13.02
N ILE A 44 -7.57 4.45 13.95
CA ILE A 44 -6.20 3.96 13.95
C ILE A 44 -6.01 3.02 15.13
N TYR A 45 -5.45 1.85 14.84
CA TYR A 45 -5.11 0.85 15.83
C TYR A 45 -3.62 0.57 15.75
N ALA A 46 -2.95 0.58 16.90
CA ALA A 46 -1.51 0.46 16.94
C ALA A 46 -1.06 -0.27 18.20
N LEU A 47 0.05 -0.98 18.06
CA LEU A 47 0.73 -1.67 19.13
C LEU A 47 2.25 -1.50 18.94
N PRO A 48 3.01 -1.18 20.01
CA PRO A 48 4.47 -1.15 19.95
C PRO A 48 5.03 -2.44 19.35
N VAL A 49 6.15 -2.34 18.62
CA VAL A 49 6.76 -3.52 17.97
C VAL A 49 7.21 -4.56 19.00
N SER A 50 7.61 -4.11 20.19
CA SER A 50 8.02 -4.96 21.32
C SER A 50 6.86 -5.66 22.03
N ASP A 51 5.61 -5.37 21.67
CA ASP A 51 4.44 -5.92 22.33
C ASP A 51 3.83 -7.05 21.46
N ASP A 52 3.82 -8.24 22.06
CA ASP A 52 3.39 -9.49 21.45
C ASP A 52 1.88 -9.74 21.60
N SER A 53 1.11 -8.78 22.12
CA SER A 53 -0.34 -8.89 22.19
C SER A 53 -0.95 -9.17 20.82
N LYS A 54 -2.00 -10.00 20.84
CA LYS A 54 -2.79 -10.36 19.67
C LYS A 54 -3.88 -9.33 19.36
N THR A 55 -4.15 -8.40 20.29
CA THR A 55 -5.15 -7.36 20.13
C THR A 55 -4.47 -6.01 19.81
N LEU A 56 -5.00 -5.33 18.79
CA LEU A 56 -4.56 -3.98 18.42
C LEU A 56 -5.53 -2.98 19.08
N PRO A 57 -5.13 -2.25 20.13
CA PRO A 57 -5.99 -1.24 20.74
C PRO A 57 -6.20 -0.05 19.79
N GLY A 58 -7.38 0.57 19.88
CA GLY A 58 -7.64 1.83 19.18
C GLY A 58 -6.87 2.96 19.85
N VAL A 59 -6.04 3.66 19.08
CA VAL A 59 -5.18 4.75 19.58
C VAL A 59 -5.66 6.13 19.15
N PHE A 60 -6.25 6.25 17.95
CA PHE A 60 -6.85 7.49 17.47
C PHE A 60 -8.17 7.24 16.74
N ASN A 61 -9.08 8.20 16.86
CA ASN A 61 -10.30 8.26 16.07
C ASN A 61 -10.46 9.69 15.55
N TYR A 62 -10.46 9.86 14.24
CA TYR A 62 -10.70 11.13 13.57
C TYR A 62 -12.09 11.13 12.93
N LEU A 63 -12.82 12.23 13.12
CA LEU A 63 -14.00 12.54 12.32
C LEU A 63 -13.60 13.53 11.24
N ILE A 64 -13.76 13.14 9.99
CA ILE A 64 -13.37 13.94 8.83
C ILE A 64 -14.63 14.41 8.13
N ASN A 65 -14.79 15.73 7.99
CA ASN A 65 -15.83 16.34 7.17
C ASN A 65 -15.32 16.57 5.75
N CYS A 66 -15.67 15.69 4.82
CA CYS A 66 -15.38 15.85 3.40
C CYS A 66 -16.44 16.75 2.77
N THR A 67 -16.06 17.98 2.44
CA THR A 67 -16.98 18.93 1.79
C THR A 67 -16.98 18.80 0.26
N ARG A 68 -15.90 18.26 -0.32
CA ARG A 68 -15.72 18.01 -1.76
C ARG A 68 -14.83 16.78 -1.97
N ALA A 69 -15.19 15.95 -2.93
CA ALA A 69 -14.46 14.75 -3.29
C ALA A 69 -13.99 14.79 -4.75
N PRO A 70 -12.69 14.56 -5.04
CA PRO A 70 -12.23 14.39 -6.41
C PRO A 70 -12.80 13.10 -7.00
N LYS A 71 -13.13 13.11 -8.29
CA LYS A 71 -13.61 11.93 -9.03
C LYS A 71 -12.87 11.81 -10.37
N PRO A 72 -12.54 10.59 -10.83
CA PRO A 72 -12.73 9.30 -10.14
C PRO A 72 -11.69 9.08 -9.03
N VAL A 73 -12.08 8.33 -7.99
CA VAL A 73 -11.17 7.83 -6.95
C VAL A 73 -10.68 6.45 -7.37
N GLN A 74 -9.36 6.25 -7.36
CA GLN A 74 -8.74 4.96 -7.66
C GLN A 74 -8.32 4.28 -6.36
N PRO A 75 -8.60 2.98 -6.18
CA PRO A 75 -8.18 2.28 -4.99
C PRO A 75 -6.65 2.22 -4.88
N PHE A 76 -6.16 2.26 -3.64
CA PHE A 76 -4.78 1.95 -3.33
C PHE A 76 -4.53 0.44 -3.49
N PRO A 77 -3.27 0.01 -3.66
CA PRO A 77 -2.96 -1.40 -3.65
C PRO A 77 -3.31 -2.03 -2.30
N LYS A 78 -3.80 -3.27 -2.35
CA LYS A 78 -3.96 -4.09 -1.16
C LYS A 78 -2.59 -4.36 -0.54
N GLN A 79 -2.49 -4.11 0.77
CA GLN A 79 -1.28 -4.34 1.54
C GLN A 79 -1.29 -5.72 2.20
N TYR A 80 -0.24 -6.51 1.95
CA TYR A 80 -0.04 -7.80 2.60
C TYR A 80 0.81 -7.66 3.85
N ALA A 81 0.85 -8.71 4.69
CA ALA A 81 1.55 -8.69 5.98
C ALA A 81 3.06 -8.36 5.89
N GLN A 82 3.67 -8.54 4.72
CA GLN A 82 5.07 -8.20 4.50
C GLN A 82 5.30 -6.71 4.19
N TRP A 83 4.25 -5.95 3.85
CA TRP A 83 4.30 -4.49 3.78
C TRP A 83 4.16 -3.91 5.19
N LYS A 84 5.31 -3.79 5.87
CA LYS A 84 5.39 -3.47 7.31
C LYS A 84 6.46 -2.42 7.60
N GLU A 85 6.92 -2.34 8.85
CA GLU A 85 7.84 -1.30 9.33
C GLU A 85 9.01 -1.03 8.35
N GLY A 86 9.15 0.24 7.95
CA GLY A 86 10.16 0.72 7.00
C GLY A 86 9.81 0.57 5.52
N CYS A 87 8.72 -0.12 5.15
CA CYS A 87 8.23 -0.11 3.77
C CYS A 87 7.59 1.24 3.44
N TYR A 88 7.97 1.80 2.29
CA TYR A 88 7.48 3.08 1.81
C TYR A 88 7.32 3.06 0.29
N LEU A 89 6.24 3.63 -0.23
CA LEU A 89 5.96 3.69 -1.66
C LEU A 89 6.02 5.13 -2.15
N TYR A 90 6.98 5.44 -3.01
CA TYR A 90 7.06 6.75 -3.67
C TYR A 90 6.10 6.81 -4.86
N GLU A 91 6.10 5.77 -5.69
CA GLU A 91 5.19 5.63 -6.82
C GLU A 91 5.08 4.17 -7.28
N PRO A 92 3.95 3.77 -7.89
CA PRO A 92 2.71 4.52 -8.03
C PRO A 92 1.75 4.25 -6.86
N LEU A 93 1.16 5.26 -6.22
CA LEU A 93 0.11 5.01 -5.21
C LEU A 93 -1.16 4.41 -5.82
N THR A 94 -1.47 4.78 -7.05
CA THR A 94 -2.59 4.23 -7.83
C THR A 94 -2.14 4.03 -9.26
N ILE A 95 -2.72 3.05 -9.93
CA ILE A 95 -2.41 2.73 -11.33
C ILE A 95 -3.70 2.87 -12.14
N PRO A 96 -3.71 3.66 -13.24
CA PRO A 96 -4.86 3.69 -14.13
C PRO A 96 -5.12 2.31 -14.75
N ASN A 97 -6.38 1.90 -14.86
CA ASN A 97 -6.74 0.69 -15.62
C ASN A 97 -6.66 0.95 -17.14
N ALA A 98 -5.44 1.03 -17.65
CA ALA A 98 -5.11 1.25 -19.05
C ALA A 98 -3.74 0.65 -19.38
N ASP A 99 -3.52 0.35 -20.66
CA ASP A 99 -2.20 -0.05 -21.15
C ASP A 99 -1.22 1.12 -21.04
N GLY A 100 -0.01 0.86 -20.58
CA GLY A 100 0.98 1.92 -20.41
C GLY A 100 2.28 1.47 -19.77
N THR A 101 3.18 2.41 -19.52
CA THR A 101 4.38 2.17 -18.71
C THR A 101 4.28 3.01 -17.45
N VAL A 102 4.46 2.37 -16.30
CA VAL A 102 4.35 3.00 -14.99
C VAL A 102 5.66 2.80 -14.23
N ASN A 103 6.15 3.88 -13.61
CA ASN A 103 7.32 3.81 -12.76
C ASN A 103 6.93 3.28 -11.39
N PHE A 104 7.70 2.31 -10.91
CA PHE A 104 7.68 1.86 -9.54
C PHE A 104 8.92 2.38 -8.83
N LYS A 105 8.72 2.89 -7.62
CA LYS A 105 9.78 3.28 -6.71
C LYS A 105 9.32 3.06 -5.27
N ALA A 106 9.99 2.18 -4.55
CA ALA A 106 9.64 1.83 -3.17
C ALA A 106 10.88 1.56 -2.32
N VAL A 107 10.80 1.82 -1.02
CA VAL A 107 11.73 1.30 -0.02
C VAL A 107 11.24 -0.07 0.42
N VAL A 108 12.09 -1.08 0.29
CA VAL A 108 11.82 -2.44 0.77
C VAL A 108 13.02 -2.89 1.62
N PRO A 109 12.96 -2.65 2.94
CA PRO A 109 14.10 -2.88 3.82
C PRO A 109 14.60 -4.32 3.76
N LYS A 110 15.92 -4.52 3.64
CA LYS A 110 16.56 -5.86 3.59
C LYS A 110 16.16 -6.72 2.38
N GLY A 111 15.43 -6.18 1.39
CA GLY A 111 15.14 -6.90 0.15
C GLY A 111 16.43 -7.31 -0.57
N LYS A 112 16.46 -8.51 -1.15
CA LYS A 112 17.56 -8.98 -2.00
C LYS A 112 17.22 -8.90 -3.48
N GLN A 113 15.97 -9.18 -3.82
CA GLN A 113 15.39 -8.92 -5.14
C GLN A 113 13.99 -8.37 -4.93
N VAL A 114 13.60 -7.40 -5.76
CA VAL A 114 12.24 -6.86 -5.79
C VAL A 114 11.79 -6.84 -7.23
N ALA A 115 10.59 -7.33 -7.47
CA ALA A 115 10.03 -7.44 -8.80
C ALA A 115 8.57 -7.01 -8.80
N VAL A 116 8.13 -6.48 -9.94
CA VAL A 116 6.71 -6.29 -10.23
C VAL A 116 6.27 -7.38 -11.18
N THR A 117 5.17 -8.04 -10.86
CA THR A 117 4.56 -9.04 -11.73
C THR A 117 3.26 -8.50 -12.28
N VAL A 118 3.11 -8.53 -13.60
CA VAL A 118 1.88 -8.19 -14.31
C VAL A 118 1.32 -9.49 -14.89
N ASN A 119 0.26 -10.01 -14.30
CA ASN A 119 -0.20 -11.40 -14.47
C ASN A 119 0.94 -12.39 -14.19
N ASP A 120 1.51 -13.00 -15.24
CA ASP A 120 2.63 -13.96 -15.14
C ASP A 120 3.97 -13.36 -15.60
N THR A 121 3.99 -12.10 -16.04
CA THR A 121 5.20 -11.44 -16.54
C THR A 121 5.94 -10.74 -15.41
N TRP A 122 7.17 -11.17 -15.15
CA TRP A 122 8.04 -10.62 -14.11
C TRP A 122 8.95 -9.51 -14.64
N THR A 123 9.01 -8.39 -13.93
CA THR A 123 9.94 -7.29 -14.18
C THR A 123 10.74 -7.01 -12.91
N GLN A 124 12.05 -7.29 -12.94
CA GLN A 124 12.95 -7.01 -11.82
C GLN A 124 13.19 -5.50 -11.69
N LEU A 125 13.06 -4.97 -10.48
CA LEU A 125 13.41 -3.60 -10.15
C LEU A 125 14.90 -3.49 -9.83
N LYS A 126 15.49 -2.34 -10.12
CA LYS A 126 16.89 -2.06 -9.82
C LYS A 126 17.00 -1.49 -8.42
N ASN A 127 18.00 -1.95 -7.66
CA ASN A 127 18.34 -1.34 -6.38
C ASN A 127 19.10 -0.03 -6.65
N ALA A 128 18.50 1.10 -6.28
CA ALA A 128 19.08 2.43 -6.41
C ALA A 128 19.93 2.85 -5.19
N GLY A 129 20.19 1.93 -4.26
CA GLY A 129 20.86 2.16 -2.98
C GLY A 129 19.89 2.38 -1.83
N SER A 130 20.36 2.18 -0.59
CA SER A 130 19.60 2.44 0.64
C SER A 130 18.21 1.75 0.67
N ASP A 131 18.16 0.49 0.23
CA ASP A 131 16.93 -0.32 0.12
C ASP A 131 15.83 0.28 -0.79
N VAL A 132 16.19 1.24 -1.65
CA VAL A 132 15.30 1.81 -2.67
C VAL A 132 15.34 0.95 -3.92
N TRP A 133 14.16 0.56 -4.40
CA TRP A 133 13.97 -0.26 -5.60
C TRP A 133 13.13 0.51 -6.61
N GLU A 134 13.63 0.64 -7.84
CA GLU A 134 12.94 1.38 -8.89
C GLU A 134 13.03 0.74 -10.27
N GLY A 135 12.03 1.00 -11.11
CA GLY A 135 11.98 0.52 -12.48
C GLY A 135 10.66 0.85 -13.17
N ALA A 136 10.72 0.93 -14.50
CA ALA A 136 9.56 1.13 -15.34
C ALA A 136 8.94 -0.21 -15.74
N VAL A 137 7.63 -0.37 -15.57
CA VAL A 137 6.91 -1.62 -15.78
C VAL A 137 5.79 -1.41 -16.79
N LYS A 138 5.68 -2.30 -17.78
CA LYS A 138 4.57 -2.29 -18.73
C LYS A 138 3.31 -2.85 -18.07
N ILE A 139 2.29 -2.02 -17.97
CA ILE A 139 0.98 -2.36 -17.44
C ILE A 139 0.04 -2.71 -18.59
N VAL A 140 -0.80 -3.72 -18.35
CA VAL A 140 -1.87 -4.12 -19.26
C VAL A 140 -3.20 -3.87 -18.56
N LYS A 141 -4.19 -3.38 -19.31
CA LYS A 141 -5.55 -3.20 -18.82
C LYS A 141 -6.11 -4.52 -18.27
N ASN A 142 -6.90 -4.46 -17.19
CA ASN A 142 -7.52 -5.60 -16.52
C ASN A 142 -6.51 -6.66 -16.04
N SER A 143 -5.30 -6.23 -15.66
CA SER A 143 -4.27 -7.11 -15.13
C SER A 143 -4.21 -7.08 -13.60
N ARG A 144 -3.74 -8.19 -13.03
CA ARG A 144 -3.31 -8.24 -11.64
C ARG A 144 -1.85 -7.82 -11.57
N VAL A 145 -1.56 -6.75 -10.85
CA VAL A 145 -0.21 -6.21 -10.69
C VAL A 145 0.25 -6.38 -9.26
N THR A 146 1.37 -7.05 -9.02
CA THR A 146 1.89 -7.27 -7.67
C THR A 146 3.32 -6.77 -7.53
N LEU A 147 3.61 -6.10 -6.40
CA LEU A 147 4.99 -5.83 -5.97
C LEU A 147 5.43 -6.97 -5.05
N ASN A 148 6.53 -7.61 -5.40
CA ASN A 148 7.01 -8.81 -4.75
C ASN A 148 8.45 -8.64 -4.28
N VAL A 149 8.80 -9.26 -3.16
CA VAL A 149 10.16 -9.24 -2.60
C VAL A 149 10.67 -10.65 -2.33
N ASN A 150 11.95 -10.85 -2.60
CA ASN A 150 12.73 -11.96 -2.10
C ASN A 150 13.73 -11.42 -1.06
N TYR A 151 13.72 -11.97 0.15
CA TYR A 151 14.61 -11.56 1.26
C TYR A 151 15.91 -12.40 1.36
N GLY A 152 16.16 -13.29 0.40
CA GLY A 152 17.28 -14.24 0.36
C GLY A 152 16.87 -15.66 0.75
N GLY A 153 17.86 -16.56 0.72
CA GLY A 153 17.66 -18.00 0.94
C GLY A 153 17.37 -18.72 -0.38
N ASP A 154 16.10 -18.88 -0.71
CA ASP A 154 15.66 -19.47 -1.97
C ASP A 154 15.31 -18.37 -2.97
N GLU A 155 16.11 -18.23 -4.03
CA GLU A 155 15.94 -17.19 -5.05
C GLU A 155 14.61 -17.29 -5.81
N SER A 156 13.92 -18.43 -5.76
CA SER A 156 12.61 -18.62 -6.39
C SER A 156 11.42 -18.17 -5.52
N LYS A 157 11.63 -17.92 -4.22
CA LYS A 157 10.55 -17.63 -3.28
C LYS A 157 10.36 -16.14 -3.06
N TYR A 158 9.27 -15.63 -3.61
CA TYR A 158 8.84 -14.25 -3.44
C TYR A 158 7.63 -14.15 -2.51
N SER A 159 7.60 -13.10 -1.70
CA SER A 159 6.42 -12.68 -0.95
C SER A 159 5.80 -11.46 -1.61
N THR A 160 4.48 -11.46 -1.75
CA THR A 160 3.74 -10.27 -2.21
C THR A 160 3.67 -9.22 -1.10
N LEU A 161 4.01 -7.99 -1.45
CA LEU A 161 3.93 -6.80 -0.61
C LEU A 161 2.63 -6.04 -0.88
N LEU A 162 2.41 -5.72 -2.15
CA LEU A 162 1.32 -4.89 -2.64
C LEU A 162 0.64 -5.56 -3.84
N GLU A 163 -0.67 -5.37 -3.97
CA GLU A 163 -1.45 -5.85 -5.12
C GLU A 163 -2.41 -4.76 -5.62
N TYR A 164 -2.29 -4.41 -6.90
CA TYR A 164 -3.22 -3.57 -7.62
C TYR A 164 -4.11 -4.47 -8.47
N ASN A 165 -5.43 -4.26 -8.38
CA ASN A 165 -6.42 -4.91 -9.23
C ASN A 165 -6.95 -3.84 -10.18
N LEU A 166 -6.55 -3.94 -11.46
CA LEU A 166 -6.92 -2.98 -12.50
C LEU A 166 -8.25 -3.36 -13.14
#